data_AF-A0A5Y3V332-F1
#
_entry.id   AF-A0A5Y3V332-F1
#
_cell.length_a   1.000
_cell.length_b   1.000
_cell.length_c   1.000
_cell.angle_alpha   90.00
_cell.angle_beta   90.00
_cell.angle_gamma   90.00
#
_symmetry.space_group_name_H-M   'P 1'
#
loop_
_entity.id
_entity.type
_entity.pdbx_description
1 polymer ?
#
loop_
_entity_poly.entity_id
_entity_poly.type
_entity_poly.pdbx_seq_one_letter_code
_entity_poly.pdbx_strand_id
1 'polypeptide(L)'
;MTNNKVTIGTTSKQQNNVIVQKITRHVEIFLLFWVDESDPAVKMFSESAQTRMKNIKKASWFDEKVHKVHCPPIQSIQEVKTVVSAWINKYGGKDKAQVKEVGIFSHAALDGPISVYTANTPSVPDCSCQMAITGGWDNIDFNWVRKDALCVFYGCNSGHKNGFSQKISALGNFKDVSVWGQSTSTFPSFYPDKRKTTLDRASNLVWDLEPTYMVGGNENEGYLAIISLTGIDINPLNYFLNGEYKGTSHQGMFNDHRGKI
;
A
#
# COMPACT_ATOMS: atom_id res chain seq x y z
N MET A 1 18.63 17.38 20.10
CA MET A 1 19.34 16.30 20.81
C MET A 1 19.51 15.13 19.86
N THR A 2 20.75 14.77 19.53
CA THR A 2 21.12 13.75 18.54
C THR A 2 21.01 12.35 19.15
N ASN A 3 20.09 11.54 18.64
CA ASN A 3 19.76 10.21 19.15
C ASN A 3 20.72 9.15 18.56
N ASN A 4 21.98 9.16 19.01
CA ASN A 4 22.97 8.15 18.64
C ASN A 4 22.75 6.88 19.48
N LYS A 5 22.11 5.86 18.89
CA LYS A 5 22.11 4.52 19.50
C LYS A 5 23.51 3.90 19.32
N VAL A 6 24.19 3.66 20.44
CA VAL A 6 25.49 2.98 20.51
C VAL A 6 25.24 1.51 20.80
N THR A 7 25.79 0.61 19.97
CA THR A 7 25.80 -0.83 20.24
C THR A 7 27.19 -1.21 20.75
N ILE A 8 27.27 -1.78 21.95
CA ILE A 8 28.54 -2.22 22.56
C ILE A 8 28.74 -3.69 22.20
N GLY A 9 29.73 -3.98 21.37
CA GLY A 9 30.20 -5.34 21.10
C GLY A 9 31.46 -5.62 21.90
N THR A 10 31.47 -6.70 22.67
CA THR A 10 32.67 -7.16 23.41
C THR A 10 33.41 -8.18 22.55
N THR A 11 34.64 -7.89 22.14
CA THR A 11 35.54 -8.88 21.54
C THR A 11 36.69 -9.19 22.49
N SER A 12 37.10 -10.45 22.49
CA SER A 12 38.18 -10.98 23.31
C SER A 12 39.53 -10.35 22.94
N LYS A 13 40.19 -9.77 23.96
CA LYS A 13 41.62 -9.44 24.04
C LYS A 13 42.19 -8.55 22.93
N GLN A 14 41.89 -7.25 22.99
CA GLN A 14 42.85 -6.18 22.68
C GLN A 14 42.41 -4.88 23.39
N GLN A 15 43.35 -4.22 24.05
CA GLN A 15 43.13 -3.08 24.94
C GLN A 15 42.67 -1.84 24.14
N ASN A 16 41.51 -1.28 24.52
CA ASN A 16 41.05 0.08 24.19
C ASN A 16 40.91 0.49 22.70
N ASN A 17 40.32 -0.36 21.85
CA ASN A 17 39.80 0.10 20.55
C ASN A 17 38.32 0.48 20.66
N VAL A 18 38.03 1.76 20.90
CA VAL A 18 36.67 2.32 20.72
C VAL A 18 36.45 2.54 19.22
N ILE A 19 35.87 1.56 18.54
CA ILE A 19 35.45 1.72 17.14
C ILE A 19 34.10 2.43 17.12
N VAL A 20 34.08 3.70 16.70
CA VAL A 20 32.83 4.42 16.42
C VAL A 20 32.30 3.96 15.07
N GLN A 21 31.46 2.92 15.06
CA GLN A 21 30.73 2.54 13.85
C GLN A 21 29.53 3.46 13.66
N LYS A 22 29.57 4.28 12.61
CA LYS A 22 28.42 5.04 12.14
C LYS A 22 27.45 4.09 11.44
N ILE A 23 26.50 3.53 12.18
CA ILE A 23 25.40 2.76 11.61
C ILE A 23 24.52 3.75 10.82
N THR A 24 24.69 3.78 9.51
CA THR A 24 23.78 4.52 8.63
C THR A 24 22.53 3.67 8.51
N ARG A 25 21.42 4.14 9.11
CA ARG A 25 20.12 3.48 8.94
C ARG A 25 19.73 3.54 7.48
N HIS A 26 19.21 2.44 6.94
CA HIS A 26 18.63 2.46 5.60
C HIS A 26 17.46 3.46 5.55
N VAL A 27 17.30 4.08 4.39
CA VAL A 27 16.11 4.82 4.04
C VAL A 27 14.97 3.82 3.80
N GLU A 28 13.85 3.99 4.49
CA GLU A 28 12.63 3.22 4.27
C GLU A 28 11.69 4.00 3.35
N ILE A 29 11.34 3.41 2.21
CA ILE A 29 10.54 4.02 1.16
C ILE A 29 9.10 3.49 1.22
N PHE A 30 8.13 4.38 1.22
CA PHE A 30 6.71 4.08 1.12
C PHE A 30 6.22 4.58 -0.25
N LEU A 31 5.69 3.68 -1.08
CA LEU A 31 5.25 3.97 -2.44
C LEU A 31 3.76 3.69 -2.57
N LEU A 32 2.97 4.74 -2.76
CA LEU A 32 1.51 4.71 -2.77
C LEU A 32 1.01 5.06 -4.18
N PHE A 33 1.04 4.07 -5.06
CA PHE A 33 0.69 4.20 -6.46
C PHE A 33 -0.81 4.37 -6.65
N TRP A 34 -1.22 5.25 -7.56
CA TRP A 34 -2.61 5.33 -8.00
C TRP A 34 -2.67 5.40 -9.51
N VAL A 35 -3.69 4.75 -10.09
CA VAL A 35 -3.88 4.71 -11.54
C VAL A 35 -4.49 6.03 -12.00
N ASP A 36 -3.76 6.78 -12.83
CA ASP A 36 -4.06 8.15 -13.26
C ASP A 36 -4.59 8.18 -14.69
N GLU A 37 -5.67 7.48 -14.95
CA GLU A 37 -6.29 7.49 -16.28
C GLU A 37 -7.57 8.34 -16.29
N SER A 38 -8.16 8.55 -17.46
CA SER A 38 -9.42 9.27 -17.63
C SER A 38 -10.64 8.46 -17.13
N ASP A 39 -10.57 7.95 -15.90
CA ASP A 39 -11.58 7.15 -15.22
C ASP A 39 -12.35 8.00 -14.18
N PRO A 40 -13.68 7.85 -14.03
CA PRO A 40 -14.45 8.59 -13.04
C PRO A 40 -13.98 8.45 -11.58
N ALA A 41 -13.33 7.34 -11.24
CA ALA A 41 -12.82 7.05 -9.90
C ALA A 41 -11.39 7.56 -9.66
N VAL A 42 -10.73 8.19 -10.64
CA VAL A 42 -9.33 8.66 -10.51
C VAL A 42 -9.10 9.56 -9.29
N LYS A 43 -10.06 10.44 -8.98
CA LYS A 43 -9.99 11.30 -7.78
C LYS A 43 -10.06 10.50 -6.48
N MET A 44 -10.87 9.44 -6.45
CA MET A 44 -10.93 8.54 -5.30
C MET A 44 -9.57 7.88 -5.06
N PHE A 45 -8.93 7.39 -6.13
CA PHE A 45 -7.63 6.72 -6.04
C PHE A 45 -6.54 7.67 -5.55
N SER A 46 -6.43 8.84 -6.18
CA SER A 46 -5.41 9.83 -5.82
C SER A 46 -5.60 10.36 -4.39
N GLU A 47 -6.82 10.65 -3.97
CA GLU A 47 -7.11 11.17 -2.62
C GLU A 47 -6.99 10.10 -1.53
N SER A 48 -7.26 8.84 -1.85
CA SER A 48 -6.99 7.71 -0.95
C SER A 48 -5.49 7.48 -0.75
N ALA A 49 -4.71 7.53 -1.83
CA ALA A 49 -3.25 7.46 -1.77
C ALA A 49 -2.67 8.62 -0.95
N GLN A 50 -3.13 9.85 -1.21
CA GLN A 50 -2.74 11.03 -0.45
C GLN A 50 -3.14 10.93 1.04
N THR A 51 -4.30 10.38 1.35
CA THR A 51 -4.75 10.14 2.73
C THR A 51 -3.78 9.20 3.44
N ARG A 52 -3.41 8.07 2.81
CA ARG A 52 -2.42 7.14 3.38
C ARG A 52 -1.06 7.81 3.61
N MET A 53 -0.60 8.64 2.66
CA MET A 53 0.62 9.41 2.81
C MET A 53 0.58 10.38 3.99
N LYS A 54 -0.52 11.13 4.13
CA LYS A 54 -0.74 12.06 5.25
C LYS A 54 -0.75 11.29 6.58
N ASN A 55 -1.37 10.11 6.63
CA ASN A 55 -1.44 9.28 7.84
C ASN A 55 -0.06 8.74 8.24
N ILE A 56 0.74 8.24 7.29
CA ILE A 56 2.13 7.81 7.57
C ILE A 56 2.93 8.97 8.14
N LYS A 57 2.88 10.14 7.50
CA LYS A 57 3.66 11.32 7.94
C LYS A 57 3.25 11.85 9.31
N LYS A 58 2.01 11.63 9.73
CA LYS A 58 1.49 12.02 11.06
C LYS A 58 1.71 10.94 12.12
N ALA A 59 2.12 9.73 11.75
CA ALA A 59 2.30 8.65 12.70
C ALA A 59 3.46 8.93 13.66
N SER A 60 3.31 8.55 14.92
CA SER A 60 4.31 8.81 15.97
C SER A 60 5.66 8.13 15.74
N TRP A 61 5.69 7.06 14.94
CA TRP A 61 6.91 6.34 14.56
C TRP A 61 7.61 6.95 13.34
N PHE A 62 7.00 7.92 12.65
CA PHE A 62 7.56 8.49 11.43
C PHE A 62 8.78 9.37 11.73
N ASP A 63 9.90 9.08 11.06
CA ASP A 63 11.12 9.90 11.10
C ASP A 63 11.45 10.36 9.68
N GLU A 64 11.24 11.65 9.40
CA GLU A 64 11.47 12.24 8.08
C GLU A 64 12.92 12.09 7.56
N LYS A 65 13.89 11.82 8.44
CA LYS A 65 15.29 11.64 8.04
C LYS A 65 15.49 10.32 7.31
N VAL A 66 14.76 9.29 7.70
CA VAL A 66 14.92 7.92 7.18
C VAL A 66 13.68 7.41 6.45
N HIS A 67 12.50 7.95 6.69
CA HIS A 67 11.27 7.54 6.02
C HIS A 67 10.91 8.49 4.87
N LYS A 68 10.68 7.94 3.68
CA LYS A 68 10.37 8.70 2.46
C LYS A 68 9.07 8.18 1.85
N VAL A 69 8.04 9.01 1.84
CA VAL A 69 6.70 8.64 1.38
C VAL A 69 6.36 9.38 0.10
N HIS A 70 5.95 8.63 -0.93
CA HIS A 70 5.62 9.15 -2.25
C HIS A 70 4.31 8.57 -2.75
N CYS A 71 3.53 9.38 -3.47
CA CYS A 71 2.29 8.96 -4.15
C CYS A 71 2.42 9.11 -5.68
N PRO A 72 3.26 8.30 -6.35
CA PRO A 72 3.44 8.42 -7.79
C PRO A 72 2.15 8.02 -8.54
N PRO A 73 1.65 8.86 -9.48
CA PRO A 73 0.69 8.39 -10.46
C PRO A 73 1.34 7.37 -11.40
N ILE A 74 0.55 6.43 -11.90
CA ILE A 74 0.94 5.49 -12.96
C ILE A 74 -0.18 5.40 -14.00
N GLN A 75 0.16 5.27 -15.27
CA GLN A 75 -0.84 5.01 -16.32
C GLN A 75 -1.10 3.51 -16.47
N SER A 76 -0.10 2.68 -16.15
CA SER A 76 -0.14 1.24 -16.29
C SER A 76 0.54 0.53 -15.13
N ILE A 77 0.10 -0.67 -14.78
CA ILE A 77 0.57 -1.37 -13.57
C ILE A 77 2.04 -1.79 -13.71
N GLN A 78 2.52 -2.06 -14.93
CA GLN A 78 3.95 -2.36 -15.17
C GLN A 78 4.90 -1.22 -14.78
N GLU A 79 4.43 0.03 -14.73
CA GLU A 79 5.28 1.18 -14.33
C GLU A 79 5.77 1.07 -12.89
N VAL A 80 5.08 0.30 -12.03
CA VAL A 80 5.50 0.03 -10.66
C VAL A 80 6.95 -0.44 -10.62
N LYS A 81 7.35 -1.33 -11.53
CA LYS A 81 8.74 -1.83 -11.61
C LYS A 81 9.75 -0.71 -11.80
N THR A 82 9.48 0.16 -12.76
CA THR A 82 10.35 1.27 -13.13
C THR A 82 10.43 2.31 -12.01
N VAL A 83 9.27 2.67 -11.43
CA VAL A 83 9.19 3.68 -10.37
C VAL A 83 9.84 3.20 -9.07
N VAL A 84 9.61 1.94 -8.66
CA VAL A 84 10.28 1.33 -7.51
C VAL A 84 11.80 1.41 -7.68
N SER A 85 12.31 0.99 -8.83
CA SER A 85 13.74 1.01 -9.14
C SER A 85 14.31 2.43 -9.10
N ALA A 86 13.58 3.40 -9.66
CA ALA A 86 13.99 4.80 -9.67
C ALA A 86 14.09 5.39 -8.26
N TRP A 87 13.15 5.09 -7.36
CA TRP A 87 13.18 5.60 -5.99
C TRP A 87 14.28 4.95 -5.13
N ILE A 88 14.52 3.65 -5.28
CA ILE A 88 15.64 2.98 -4.62
C ILE A 88 16.97 3.62 -5.05
N ASN A 89 17.17 3.83 -6.35
CA ASN A 89 18.37 4.45 -6.88
C ASN A 89 18.53 5.90 -6.40
N LYS A 90 17.45 6.68 -6.40
CA LYS A 90 17.44 8.07 -5.91
C LYS A 90 17.89 8.19 -4.45
N TYR A 91 17.63 7.18 -3.62
CA TYR A 91 18.05 7.15 -2.22
C TYR A 91 19.35 6.37 -1.98
N GLY A 92 20.16 6.17 -3.03
CA GLY A 92 21.52 5.65 -2.92
C GLY A 92 21.66 4.15 -3.16
N GLY A 93 20.66 3.50 -3.77
CA GLY A 93 20.70 2.11 -4.19
C GLY A 93 20.26 1.13 -3.11
N LYS A 94 20.26 -0.18 -3.46
CA LYS A 94 19.70 -1.26 -2.62
C LYS A 94 20.36 -1.41 -1.26
N ASP A 95 21.64 -1.04 -1.15
CA ASP A 95 22.40 -1.08 0.10
C ASP A 95 22.08 0.09 1.05
N LYS A 96 21.32 1.08 0.59
CA LYS A 96 21.00 2.29 1.38
C LYS A 96 19.51 2.54 1.51
N ALA A 97 18.68 2.00 0.62
CA ALA A 97 17.26 2.26 0.59
C ALA A 97 16.44 1.00 0.33
N GLN A 98 15.44 0.77 1.16
CA GLN A 98 14.57 -0.42 1.15
C GLN A 98 13.11 0.00 1.13
N VAL A 99 12.25 -0.78 0.48
CA VAL A 99 10.81 -0.48 0.45
C VAL A 99 10.13 -1.05 1.69
N LYS A 100 9.37 -0.21 2.40
CA LYS A 100 8.59 -0.55 3.59
C LYS A 100 7.14 -0.86 3.26
N GLU A 101 6.55 -0.07 2.35
CA GLU A 101 5.15 -0.22 1.98
C GLU A 101 4.96 0.04 0.49
N VAL A 102 4.15 -0.81 -0.15
CA VAL A 102 3.55 -0.54 -1.46
C VAL A 102 2.04 -0.55 -1.33
N GLY A 103 1.38 0.55 -1.70
CA GLY A 103 -0.06 0.62 -1.87
C GLY A 103 -0.40 0.82 -3.34
N ILE A 104 -1.35 0.07 -3.88
CA ILE A 104 -1.90 0.27 -5.24
C ILE A 104 -3.37 0.65 -5.11
N PHE A 105 -3.72 1.86 -5.56
CA PHE A 105 -5.07 2.40 -5.53
C PHE A 105 -5.63 2.45 -6.95
N SER A 106 -6.61 1.60 -7.24
CA SER A 106 -7.16 1.44 -8.59
C SER A 106 -8.49 0.69 -8.55
N HIS A 107 -9.12 0.55 -9.72
CA HIS A 107 -10.03 -0.58 -9.92
C HIS A 107 -9.25 -1.90 -9.78
N ALA A 108 -9.95 -2.98 -9.50
CA ALA A 108 -9.35 -4.31 -9.53
C ALA A 108 -10.40 -5.37 -9.87
N ALA A 109 -9.93 -6.51 -10.31
CA ALA A 109 -10.71 -7.72 -10.48
C ALA A 109 -9.93 -8.93 -9.93
N LEU A 110 -10.29 -10.14 -10.35
CA LEU A 110 -9.78 -11.39 -9.77
C LEU A 110 -8.26 -11.58 -9.94
N ASP A 111 -7.66 -10.96 -10.95
CA ASP A 111 -6.22 -10.99 -11.23
C ASP A 111 -5.47 -9.71 -10.84
N GLY A 112 -6.06 -8.88 -9.98
CA GLY A 112 -5.39 -7.73 -9.36
C GLY A 112 -5.78 -6.34 -9.90
N PRO A 113 -4.93 -5.32 -9.66
CA PRO A 113 -5.14 -3.93 -10.11
C PRO A 113 -5.38 -3.79 -11.62
N ILE A 114 -6.24 -2.85 -11.99
CA ILE A 114 -6.61 -2.53 -13.36
C ILE A 114 -6.07 -1.15 -13.75
N SER A 115 -5.41 -1.08 -14.91
CA SER A 115 -5.37 0.12 -15.75
C SER A 115 -6.43 -0.04 -16.85
N VAL A 116 -7.41 0.85 -16.83
CA VAL A 116 -8.65 0.82 -17.62
C VAL A 116 -8.36 1.01 -19.11
N TYR A 117 -7.46 1.93 -19.47
CA TYR A 117 -7.24 2.32 -20.87
C TYR A 117 -5.86 1.95 -21.39
N THR A 118 -4.90 1.71 -20.51
CA THR A 118 -3.53 1.36 -20.86
C THR A 118 -3.29 -0.13 -20.65
N ALA A 119 -2.88 -0.82 -21.72
CA ALA A 119 -2.58 -2.24 -21.66
C ALA A 119 -1.32 -2.53 -20.82
N ASN A 120 -1.37 -3.64 -20.08
CA ASN A 120 -0.26 -4.13 -19.29
C ASN A 120 0.61 -5.12 -20.06
N THR A 121 1.91 -5.10 -19.76
CA THR A 121 2.90 -6.01 -20.34
C THR A 121 3.81 -6.58 -19.25
N PRO A 122 3.82 -7.92 -19.03
CA PRO A 122 2.90 -8.90 -19.59
C PRO A 122 1.48 -8.71 -19.03
N SER A 123 0.47 -8.97 -19.87
CA SER A 123 -0.94 -8.94 -19.46
C SER A 123 -1.44 -10.31 -19.06
N VAL A 124 -2.49 -10.33 -18.22
CA VAL A 124 -3.29 -11.53 -17.99
C VAL A 124 -3.93 -11.95 -19.31
N PRO A 125 -3.96 -13.25 -19.66
CA PRO A 125 -4.71 -13.73 -20.82
C PRO A 125 -6.15 -13.22 -20.77
N ASP A 126 -6.65 -12.70 -21.88
CA ASP A 126 -8.03 -12.17 -22.03
C ASP A 126 -8.38 -10.92 -21.19
N CYS A 127 -7.45 -10.34 -20.42
CA CYS A 127 -7.57 -8.99 -19.85
C CYS A 127 -6.22 -8.25 -19.90
N SER A 128 -6.02 -7.47 -20.96
CA SER A 128 -4.89 -6.54 -21.08
C SER A 128 -4.87 -5.46 -20.01
N CYS A 129 -6.03 -5.21 -19.40
CA CYS A 129 -6.25 -4.30 -18.28
C CYS A 129 -5.51 -4.66 -16.99
N GLN A 130 -5.08 -5.92 -16.82
CA GLN A 130 -4.40 -6.41 -15.61
C GLN A 130 -3.03 -6.97 -15.97
N MET A 131 -2.03 -6.73 -15.11
CA MET A 131 -0.69 -7.27 -15.30
C MET A 131 -0.60 -8.71 -14.80
N ALA A 132 -0.01 -9.60 -15.62
CA ALA A 132 0.19 -10.99 -15.25
C ALA A 132 1.16 -11.15 -14.08
N ILE A 133 0.99 -12.24 -13.33
CA ILE A 133 1.94 -12.63 -12.28
C ILE A 133 3.29 -13.00 -12.90
N THR A 134 3.29 -13.97 -13.83
CA THR A 134 4.51 -14.46 -14.49
C THR A 134 5.09 -13.42 -15.43
N GLY A 135 6.36 -13.06 -15.22
CA GLY A 135 7.08 -12.04 -15.97
C GLY A 135 6.71 -10.59 -15.62
N GLY A 136 5.61 -10.38 -14.88
CA GLY A 136 5.10 -9.10 -14.42
C GLY A 136 5.39 -8.91 -12.94
N TRP A 137 4.43 -9.29 -12.07
CA TRP A 137 4.54 -9.10 -10.62
C TRP A 137 5.73 -9.85 -9.98
N ASP A 138 6.05 -11.05 -10.46
CA ASP A 138 7.18 -11.85 -9.97
C ASP A 138 8.56 -11.28 -10.34
N ASN A 139 8.58 -10.32 -11.28
CA ASN A 139 9.78 -9.74 -11.88
C ASN A 139 10.05 -8.30 -11.37
N ILE A 140 9.39 -7.91 -10.28
CA ILE A 140 9.62 -6.64 -9.59
C ILE A 140 10.52 -6.90 -8.38
N ASP A 141 11.66 -6.24 -8.35
CA ASP A 141 12.51 -6.20 -7.16
C ASP A 141 12.21 -4.97 -6.32
N PHE A 142 11.43 -5.17 -5.26
CA PHE A 142 11.07 -4.13 -4.31
C PHE A 142 12.18 -3.83 -3.30
N ASN A 143 13.21 -4.67 -3.16
CA ASN A 143 14.20 -4.55 -2.09
C ASN A 143 13.56 -4.30 -0.72
N TRP A 144 12.62 -5.17 -0.33
CA TRP A 144 11.84 -5.00 0.89
C TRP A 144 12.72 -4.85 2.14
N VAL A 145 12.22 -4.10 3.12
CA VAL A 145 12.72 -4.17 4.48
C VAL A 145 12.58 -5.60 5.02
N ARG A 146 13.44 -5.98 5.96
CA ARG A 146 13.45 -7.36 6.51
C ARG A 146 12.27 -7.69 7.43
N LYS A 147 11.59 -6.68 7.97
CA LYS A 147 10.50 -6.85 8.95
C LYS A 147 9.38 -5.86 8.69
N ASP A 148 8.16 -6.35 8.86
CA ASP A 148 6.92 -5.59 8.76
C ASP A 148 6.80 -4.86 7.41
N ALA A 149 7.23 -5.51 6.33
CA ALA A 149 6.97 -5.04 4.97
C ALA A 149 5.49 -5.27 4.63
N LEU A 150 4.89 -4.29 3.97
CA LEU A 150 3.45 -4.27 3.70
C LEU A 150 3.19 -4.02 2.21
N CYS A 151 2.31 -4.82 1.61
CA CYS A 151 1.74 -4.55 0.29
C CYS A 151 0.22 -4.54 0.40
N VAL A 152 -0.45 -3.51 -0.13
CA VAL A 152 -1.91 -3.37 -0.05
C VAL A 152 -2.47 -3.05 -1.43
N PHE A 153 -3.44 -3.85 -1.87
CA PHE A 153 -4.19 -3.65 -3.10
C PHE A 153 -5.57 -3.07 -2.79
N TYR A 154 -5.70 -1.76 -2.92
CA TYR A 154 -6.96 -1.03 -2.75
C TYR A 154 -7.73 -1.04 -4.06
N GLY A 155 -8.55 -2.07 -4.24
CA GLY A 155 -9.43 -2.22 -5.39
C GLY A 155 -10.33 -3.44 -5.20
N CYS A 156 -11.50 -3.43 -5.83
CA CYS A 156 -12.52 -4.47 -5.67
C CYS A 156 -11.94 -5.89 -5.89
N ASN A 157 -12.35 -6.84 -5.03
CA ASN A 157 -12.07 -8.27 -5.19
C ASN A 157 -10.57 -8.67 -5.25
N SER A 158 -9.65 -7.77 -4.91
CA SER A 158 -8.21 -8.02 -4.94
C SER A 158 -7.76 -9.05 -3.89
N GLY A 159 -8.56 -9.27 -2.85
CA GLY A 159 -8.23 -10.03 -1.65
C GLY A 159 -9.01 -11.32 -1.44
N HIS A 160 -9.63 -11.93 -2.45
CA HIS A 160 -10.31 -13.23 -2.25
C HIS A 160 -9.34 -14.33 -1.76
N LYS A 161 -9.85 -15.26 -0.95
CA LYS A 161 -9.12 -16.52 -0.67
C LYS A 161 -8.90 -17.28 -1.97
N ASN A 162 -7.71 -17.82 -2.16
CA ASN A 162 -7.18 -18.38 -3.41
C ASN A 162 -7.14 -17.38 -4.59
N GLY A 163 -7.31 -16.08 -4.31
CA GLY A 163 -7.30 -14.99 -5.28
C GLY A 163 -5.95 -14.31 -5.44
N PHE A 164 -5.96 -13.16 -6.13
CA PHE A 164 -4.76 -12.41 -6.49
C PHE A 164 -3.80 -12.13 -5.32
N SER A 165 -4.27 -11.47 -4.25
CA SER A 165 -3.39 -11.10 -3.12
C SER A 165 -2.70 -12.31 -2.47
N GLN A 166 -3.41 -13.45 -2.39
CA GLN A 166 -2.81 -14.68 -1.86
C GLN A 166 -1.72 -15.21 -2.80
N LYS A 167 -1.99 -15.25 -4.12
CA LYS A 167 -1.00 -15.66 -5.13
C LYS A 167 0.23 -14.75 -5.10
N ILE A 168 0.05 -13.43 -5.00
CA ILE A 168 1.15 -12.46 -4.84
C ILE A 168 1.96 -12.75 -3.58
N SER A 169 1.30 -12.99 -2.44
CA SER A 169 2.00 -13.27 -1.18
C SER A 169 2.84 -14.57 -1.21
N ALA A 170 2.59 -15.46 -2.16
CA ALA A 170 3.34 -16.71 -2.34
C ALA A 170 4.62 -16.54 -3.18
N LEU A 171 4.80 -15.40 -3.85
CA LEU A 171 5.94 -15.17 -4.73
C LEU A 171 7.22 -14.96 -3.93
N GLY A 172 8.35 -15.41 -4.48
CA GLY A 172 9.65 -15.30 -3.82
C GLY A 172 10.07 -13.85 -3.55
N ASN A 173 9.70 -12.91 -4.43
CA ASN A 173 9.93 -11.47 -4.26
C ASN A 173 8.94 -10.79 -3.29
N PHE A 174 7.99 -11.53 -2.72
CA PHE A 174 7.09 -11.10 -1.64
C PHE A 174 7.28 -11.91 -0.34
N LYS A 175 8.39 -12.64 -0.24
CA LYS A 175 8.72 -13.41 0.97
C LYS A 175 8.73 -12.50 2.20
N ASP A 176 8.02 -12.93 3.24
CA ASP A 176 7.86 -12.24 4.52
C ASP A 176 7.21 -10.84 4.42
N VAL A 177 6.49 -10.57 3.33
CA VAL A 177 5.67 -9.38 3.12
C VAL A 177 4.22 -9.69 3.47
N SER A 178 3.61 -8.85 4.32
CA SER A 178 2.17 -8.94 4.56
C SER A 178 1.42 -8.33 3.38
N VAL A 179 0.61 -9.13 2.69
CA VAL A 179 -0.14 -8.70 1.50
C VAL A 179 -1.62 -8.62 1.85
N TRP A 180 -2.24 -7.46 1.60
CA TRP A 180 -3.63 -7.16 1.92
C TRP A 180 -4.42 -6.83 0.66
N GLY A 181 -5.68 -7.25 0.61
CA GLY A 181 -6.58 -6.93 -0.48
C GLY A 181 -8.04 -6.84 -0.03
N GLN A 182 -8.87 -6.15 -0.80
CA GLN A 182 -10.29 -6.03 -0.52
C GLN A 182 -11.01 -7.33 -0.84
N SER A 183 -11.81 -7.79 0.11
CA SER A 183 -12.58 -9.03 -0.05
C SER A 183 -13.82 -8.87 -0.92
N THR A 184 -14.29 -7.62 -1.14
CA THR A 184 -15.49 -7.33 -1.93
C THR A 184 -15.34 -5.99 -2.67
N SER A 185 -16.45 -5.49 -3.23
CA SER A 185 -16.57 -4.16 -3.80
C SER A 185 -16.16 -3.06 -2.83
N THR A 186 -15.48 -2.05 -3.36
CA THR A 186 -14.87 -0.96 -2.60
C THR A 186 -15.58 0.36 -2.87
N PHE A 187 -15.72 1.18 -1.84
CA PHE A 187 -16.39 2.49 -1.92
C PHE A 187 -15.63 3.53 -1.08
N PRO A 188 -15.68 4.84 -1.41
CA PRO A 188 -15.00 5.86 -0.61
C PRO A 188 -15.67 6.02 0.76
N SER A 189 -14.86 6.31 1.77
CA SER A 189 -15.31 6.56 3.13
C SER A 189 -14.44 7.61 3.84
N PHE A 190 -15.02 8.30 4.82
CA PHE A 190 -14.29 9.15 5.76
C PHE A 190 -13.54 8.35 6.83
N TYR A 191 -13.89 7.07 7.01
CA TYR A 191 -13.30 6.22 8.05
C TYR A 191 -12.63 4.98 7.45
N PRO A 192 -11.54 4.51 8.06
CA PRO A 192 -10.83 3.33 7.60
C PRO A 192 -11.51 2.01 8.03
N ASP A 193 -12.46 2.06 8.96
CA ASP A 193 -13.10 0.93 9.62
C ASP A 193 -14.64 0.92 9.48
N LYS A 194 -15.22 1.93 8.83
CA LYS A 194 -16.66 2.05 8.57
C LYS A 194 -16.90 2.58 7.17
N ARG A 195 -18.05 2.28 6.58
CA ARG A 195 -18.52 2.94 5.34
C ARG A 195 -19.36 4.14 5.72
N LYS A 196 -18.83 5.34 5.50
CA LYS A 196 -19.57 6.60 5.61
C LYS A 196 -19.03 7.61 4.61
N THR A 197 -19.90 8.17 3.79
CA THR A 197 -19.56 9.21 2.81
C THR A 197 -20.70 10.22 2.69
N THR A 198 -20.57 11.20 1.81
CA THR A 198 -21.63 12.15 1.46
C THR A 198 -22.06 11.97 0.01
N LEU A 199 -23.25 12.51 -0.32
CA LEU A 199 -23.73 12.57 -1.69
C LEU A 199 -22.75 13.34 -2.59
N ASP A 200 -22.27 14.50 -2.14
CA ASP A 200 -21.34 15.33 -2.93
C ASP A 200 -20.08 14.54 -3.32
N ARG A 201 -19.50 13.77 -2.40
CA ARG A 201 -18.34 12.92 -2.68
C ARG A 201 -18.69 11.78 -3.64
N ALA A 202 -19.83 11.12 -3.45
CA ALA A 202 -20.31 10.10 -4.36
C ALA A 202 -20.56 10.66 -5.78
N SER A 203 -20.89 11.94 -5.89
CA SER A 203 -21.03 12.70 -7.14
C SER A 203 -19.73 13.34 -7.64
N ASN A 204 -18.57 12.88 -7.14
CA ASN A 204 -17.24 13.31 -7.57
C ASN A 204 -16.85 14.77 -7.23
N LEU A 205 -17.46 15.33 -6.18
CA LEU A 205 -17.18 16.66 -5.63
C LEU A 205 -16.44 16.55 -4.27
N VAL A 206 -15.88 17.66 -3.78
CA VAL A 206 -15.37 17.83 -2.39
C VAL A 206 -14.43 16.72 -1.86
N TRP A 207 -13.58 16.18 -2.71
CA TRP A 207 -12.65 15.11 -2.30
C TRP A 207 -11.54 15.58 -1.35
N ASP A 208 -11.18 16.86 -1.40
CA ASP A 208 -10.07 17.49 -0.68
C ASP A 208 -10.42 17.95 0.74
N LEU A 209 -11.70 17.91 1.13
CA LEU A 209 -12.17 18.42 2.43
C LEU A 209 -11.92 17.48 3.61
N GLU A 210 -11.95 16.16 3.39
CA GLU A 210 -11.90 15.15 4.45
C GLU A 210 -11.09 13.93 3.98
N PRO A 211 -10.50 13.15 4.90
CA PRO A 211 -9.81 11.89 4.55
C PRO A 211 -10.65 11.00 3.64
N THR A 212 -9.96 10.33 2.71
CA THR A 212 -10.58 9.37 1.80
C THR A 212 -9.96 7.99 2.03
N TYR A 213 -10.83 7.04 2.31
CA TYR A 213 -10.50 5.64 2.54
C TYR A 213 -11.26 4.78 1.54
N MET A 214 -10.56 3.85 0.90
CA MET A 214 -11.19 2.81 0.09
C MET A 214 -11.56 1.65 1.00
N VAL A 215 -12.85 1.47 1.32
CA VAL A 215 -13.33 0.41 2.24
C VAL A 215 -14.28 -0.55 1.53
N GLY A 216 -14.19 -1.83 1.91
CA GLY A 216 -15.05 -2.88 1.36
C GLY A 216 -16.49 -2.81 1.88
N GLY A 217 -17.43 -3.25 1.06
CA GLY A 217 -18.79 -3.54 1.47
C GLY A 217 -19.57 -4.29 0.40
N ASN A 218 -20.86 -4.53 0.62
CA ASN A 218 -21.64 -5.29 -0.36
C ASN A 218 -21.93 -4.43 -1.59
N GLU A 219 -22.14 -5.13 -2.71
CA GLU A 219 -22.56 -4.54 -3.97
C GLU A 219 -23.89 -3.80 -3.80
N ASN A 220 -24.05 -2.70 -4.53
CA ASN A 220 -25.26 -1.86 -4.52
C ASN A 220 -25.62 -1.18 -3.19
N GLU A 221 -24.79 -1.28 -2.15
CA GLU A 221 -24.99 -0.59 -0.87
C GLU A 221 -24.29 0.77 -0.76
N GLY A 222 -23.77 1.31 -1.87
CA GLY A 222 -23.11 2.63 -1.87
C GLY A 222 -24.01 3.74 -1.29
N TYR A 223 -25.32 3.69 -1.58
CA TYR A 223 -26.31 4.63 -1.05
C TYR A 223 -26.45 4.54 0.48
N LEU A 224 -26.32 3.36 1.08
CA LEU A 224 -26.38 3.19 2.53
C LEU A 224 -25.23 3.90 3.24
N ALA A 225 -24.06 3.98 2.61
CA ALA A 225 -22.93 4.74 3.13
C ALA A 225 -23.17 6.26 3.11
N ILE A 226 -24.09 6.76 2.27
CA ILE A 226 -24.45 8.18 2.17
C ILE A 226 -25.48 8.55 3.24
N ILE A 227 -26.52 7.75 3.42
CA ILE A 227 -27.64 8.08 4.33
C ILE A 227 -27.37 7.71 5.80
N SER A 228 -26.34 6.91 6.08
CA SER A 228 -26.04 6.47 7.44
C SER A 228 -25.44 7.58 8.30
N LEU A 229 -26.11 7.91 9.41
CA LEU A 229 -25.65 8.91 10.38
C LEU A 229 -24.34 8.47 11.08
N THR A 230 -24.20 7.19 11.39
CA THR A 230 -23.08 6.63 12.18
C THR A 230 -22.05 5.87 11.32
N GLY A 231 -22.32 5.71 10.03
CA GLY A 231 -21.63 4.75 9.16
C GLY A 231 -22.16 3.33 9.36
N ILE A 232 -21.96 2.49 8.34
CA ILE A 232 -22.29 1.06 8.37
C ILE A 232 -21.00 0.22 8.43
N ASP A 233 -21.15 -1.04 8.81
CA ASP A 233 -20.04 -1.99 8.87
C ASP A 233 -19.42 -2.21 7.49
N ILE A 234 -18.12 -2.50 7.48
CA ILE A 234 -17.36 -2.78 6.27
C ILE A 234 -17.19 -4.28 6.10
N ASN A 235 -17.00 -4.69 4.84
CA ASN A 235 -16.38 -5.97 4.56
C ASN A 235 -14.86 -5.81 4.74
N PRO A 236 -14.24 -6.54 5.68
CA PRO A 236 -12.82 -6.37 5.99
C PRO A 236 -11.94 -6.81 4.81
N LEU A 237 -10.73 -6.26 4.76
CA LEU A 237 -9.66 -6.76 3.92
C LEU A 237 -9.23 -8.15 4.44
N ASN A 238 -8.84 -9.02 3.51
CA ASN A 238 -8.11 -10.24 3.83
C ASN A 238 -6.61 -9.94 3.79
N TYR A 239 -5.85 -10.56 4.68
CA TYR A 239 -4.39 -10.48 4.64
C TYR A 239 -3.72 -11.84 4.63
N PHE A 240 -2.62 -11.89 3.88
CA PHE A 240 -1.90 -13.08 3.51
C PHE A 240 -0.40 -12.88 3.80
N LEU A 241 0.30 -13.98 4.07
CA LEU A 241 1.74 -14.00 4.29
C LEU A 241 2.28 -15.33 3.78
N ASN A 242 3.27 -15.28 2.88
CA ASN A 242 3.92 -16.46 2.31
C ASN A 242 2.91 -17.45 1.69
N GLY A 243 1.89 -16.94 0.99
CA GLY A 243 0.84 -17.74 0.35
C GLY A 243 -0.29 -18.22 1.26
N GLU A 244 -0.21 -17.96 2.56
CA GLU A 244 -1.21 -18.41 3.53
C GLU A 244 -2.14 -17.26 3.96
N TYR A 245 -3.42 -17.56 4.05
CA TYR A 245 -4.40 -16.66 4.68
C TYR A 245 -4.12 -16.54 6.19
N LYS A 246 -3.98 -15.31 6.68
CA LYS A 246 -3.67 -15.04 8.09
C LYS A 246 -4.83 -14.41 8.86
N GLY A 247 -5.81 -13.83 8.18
CA GLY A 247 -7.01 -13.28 8.81
C GLY A 247 -7.69 -12.19 7.99
N THR A 248 -8.63 -11.52 8.65
CA THR A 248 -9.36 -10.37 8.13
C THR A 248 -9.22 -9.18 9.07
N SER A 249 -9.09 -7.97 8.53
CA SER A 249 -9.21 -6.74 9.31
C SER A 249 -9.49 -5.53 8.42
N HIS A 250 -9.58 -4.36 9.00
CA HIS A 250 -9.80 -3.10 8.28
C HIS A 250 -8.51 -2.31 8.11
N GLN A 251 -8.48 -1.39 7.15
CA GLN A 251 -7.26 -0.63 6.87
C GLN A 251 -6.82 0.23 8.06
N GLY A 252 -7.70 0.51 9.04
CA GLY A 252 -7.34 1.23 10.27
C GLY A 252 -6.22 0.57 11.09
N MET A 253 -5.94 -0.73 10.87
CA MET A 253 -4.79 -1.39 11.49
C MET A 253 -3.44 -0.76 11.13
N PHE A 254 -3.33 -0.16 9.94
CA PHE A 254 -2.11 0.50 9.47
C PHE A 254 -2.35 1.92 8.96
N ASN A 255 -3.58 2.26 8.54
CA ASN A 255 -4.00 3.48 7.88
C ASN A 255 -5.11 4.22 8.66
N ASP A 256 -4.90 4.45 9.96
CA ASP A 256 -5.81 5.27 10.76
C ASP A 256 -5.24 6.67 11.03
N HIS A 257 -6.06 7.68 10.79
CA HIS A 257 -5.77 9.08 11.08
C HIS A 257 -6.13 9.49 12.51
N ARG A 258 -6.97 8.71 13.20
CA ARG A 258 -7.63 9.10 14.46
C ARG A 258 -6.72 8.99 15.68
N GLY A 259 -5.47 8.56 15.51
CA GLY A 259 -4.58 8.22 16.62
C GLY A 259 -5.11 7.03 17.42
N LYS A 260 -4.26 6.38 18.21
CA LYS A 260 -4.78 5.60 19.33
C LYS A 260 -5.28 6.64 20.34
N ILE A 261 -6.60 6.72 20.53
CA ILE A 261 -7.15 7.36 21.73
C ILE A 261 -6.71 6.53 22.93
#